data_AF-A0A7C8A5M6-F1
#
_entry.id   AF-A0A7C8A5M6-F1
#
_cell.length_a   1.000
_cell.length_b   1.000
_cell.length_c   1.000
_cell.angle_alpha   90.00
_cell.angle_beta   90.00
_cell.angle_gamma   90.00
#
_symmetry.space_group_name_H-M   'P 1'
#
loop_
_entity.id
_entity.type
_entity.pdbx_description
1 polymer ?
#
loop_
_entity_poly.entity_id
_entity_poly.type
_entity_poly.pdbx_seq_one_letter_code
_entity_poly.pdbx_strand_id
1 'polypeptide(L)' 'MKSKKRGKSPSPALQDRLAELEDTASKRGIQVHYDRLEAAGLKLKGGICSIKGDYHIFVDKRKSTADKIDFLQDHL' A
#
# COMPACT_ATOMS: atom_id res chain seq x y z
N MET A 1 16.67 15.63 -19.12
CA MET A 1 15.58 14.65 -19.35
C MET A 1 14.78 14.47 -18.06
N LYS A 2 13.45 14.52 -18.20
CA LYS A 2 12.37 14.21 -17.23
C LYS A 2 12.27 15.06 -15.96
N SER A 3 11.51 16.16 -16.08
CA SER A 3 10.97 16.97 -15.00
C SER A 3 10.21 16.11 -13.98
N LYS A 4 10.64 16.13 -12.71
CA LYS A 4 9.89 15.61 -11.56
C LYS A 4 8.53 16.32 -11.52
N LYS A 5 7.46 15.67 -11.98
CA LYS A 5 6.08 16.14 -11.76
C LYS A 5 5.87 16.24 -10.25
N ARG A 6 5.77 17.47 -9.73
CA ARG A 6 5.20 17.76 -8.40
C ARG A 6 3.88 17.01 -8.30
N GLY A 7 3.78 16.09 -7.34
CA GLY A 7 2.63 15.20 -7.20
C GLY A 7 1.34 16.01 -7.11
N LYS A 8 0.48 15.88 -8.12
CA LYS A 8 -0.94 16.21 -7.95
C LYS A 8 -1.43 15.36 -6.78
N SER A 9 -2.11 15.98 -5.83
CA SER A 9 -2.88 15.26 -4.80
C SER A 9 -3.67 14.15 -5.49
N PRO A 10 -3.68 12.92 -4.94
CA PRO A 10 -4.39 11.81 -5.56
C PRO A 10 -5.84 12.22 -5.78
N SER A 11 -6.39 11.91 -6.96
CA SER A 11 -7.78 12.24 -7.26
C SER A 11 -8.70 11.65 -6.21
N PRO A 12 -9.83 12.30 -5.89
CA PRO A 12 -10.78 11.79 -4.90
C PRO A 12 -11.17 10.33 -5.14
N ALA A 13 -11.43 9.97 -6.40
CA ALA A 13 -11.74 8.59 -6.80
C ALA A 13 -10.66 7.56 -6.45
N LEU A 14 -9.37 7.92 -6.48
CA LEU A 14 -8.29 7.01 -6.05
C LEU A 14 -8.24 6.87 -4.53
N GLN A 15 -8.60 7.91 -3.79
CA GLN A 15 -8.67 7.83 -2.33
C GLN A 15 -9.85 6.95 -1.91
N ASP A 16 -11.01 7.14 -2.53
CA ASP A 16 -12.21 6.32 -2.29
C ASP A 16 -11.90 4.85 -2.58
N ARG A 17 -11.25 4.57 -3.73
CA ARG A 17 -10.90 3.19 -4.10
C ARG A 17 -9.92 2.55 -3.14
N LEU A 18 -8.93 3.30 -2.64
CA LEU A 18 -8.00 2.79 -1.64
C LEU A 18 -8.73 2.44 -0.34
N ALA A 19 -9.64 3.31 0.11
CA ALA A 19 -10.44 3.08 1.31
C ALA A 19 -11.35 1.84 1.18
N GLU A 20 -11.95 1.60 0.02
CA GLU A 20 -12.73 0.38 -0.25
C GLU A 20 -11.89 -0.90 -0.09
N LEU A 21 -10.64 -0.88 -0.55
CA LEU A 21 -9.72 -2.01 -0.46
C LEU A 21 -9.25 -2.23 0.99
N GLU A 22 -8.99 -1.15 1.72
CA GLU A 22 -8.64 -1.22 3.14
C GLU A 22 -9.78 -1.77 4.00
N ASP A 23 -11.02 -1.36 3.72
CA ASP A 23 -12.23 -1.88 4.36
C ASP A 23 -12.42 -3.37 4.01
N THR A 24 -12.20 -3.76 2.76
CA THR A 24 -12.24 -5.16 2.32
C THR A 24 -11.19 -6.01 3.04
N ALA A 25 -9.95 -5.52 3.15
CA ALA A 25 -8.88 -6.18 3.90
C ALA A 25 -9.26 -6.36 5.38
N SER A 26 -9.77 -5.29 5.99
CA SER A 26 -10.20 -5.30 7.40
C SER A 26 -11.32 -6.30 7.65
N LYS A 27 -12.32 -6.39 6.75
CA LYS A 27 -13.41 -7.37 6.82
C LYS A 27 -12.92 -8.82 6.71
N ARG A 28 -11.78 -9.04 6.03
CA ARG A 28 -11.12 -10.35 5.93
C ARG A 28 -10.17 -10.63 7.10
N GLY A 29 -10.05 -9.72 8.06
CA GLY A 29 -9.09 -9.83 9.17
C GLY A 29 -7.65 -9.58 8.77
N ILE A 30 -7.42 -8.94 7.61
CA ILE A 30 -6.08 -8.61 7.12
C ILE A 30 -5.74 -7.18 7.55
N GLN A 31 -4.62 -7.01 8.25
CA GLN A 31 -4.14 -5.70 8.67
C GLN A 31 -3.23 -5.08 7.61
N VAL A 32 -3.59 -3.89 7.12
CA VAL A 32 -2.77 -3.15 6.15
C VAL A 32 -1.90 -2.13 6.89
N HIS A 33 -0.59 -2.21 6.67
CA HIS A 33 0.44 -1.38 7.30
C HIS A 33 1.16 -0.53 6.26
N TYR A 34 1.10 0.79 6.41
CA TYR A 34 1.79 1.73 5.52
C TYR A 34 3.08 2.26 6.15
N ASP A 35 4.16 1.49 6.00
CA ASP A 35 5.44 1.79 6.64
C ASP A 35 6.50 2.27 5.65
N ARG A 36 7.59 2.82 6.21
CA ARG A 36 8.79 3.06 5.42
C ARG A 36 9.58 1.76 5.34
N LEU A 37 9.38 1.04 4.24
CA LEU A 37 10.03 -0.24 4.00
C LEU A 37 11.48 -0.01 3.51
N GLU A 38 12.37 0.24 4.46
CA GLU A 38 13.78 0.51 4.22
C GLU A 38 14.63 -0.16 5.30
N ALA A 39 15.61 -0.96 4.91
CA ALA A 39 16.53 -1.63 5.83
C ALA A 39 17.95 -1.58 5.24
N ALA A 40 18.93 -1.16 6.05
CA ALA A 40 20.33 -1.02 5.63
C ALA A 40 20.52 -0.22 4.32
N GLY A 41 19.70 0.81 4.10
CA GLY A 41 19.73 1.62 2.87
C GLY A 41 19.09 0.97 1.64
N LEU A 42 18.57 -0.26 1.76
CA LEU A 42 17.84 -0.94 0.71
C LEU A 42 16.33 -0.68 0.84
N LYS A 43 15.70 -0.38 -0.29
CA LYS A 43 14.24 -0.29 -0.38
C LYS A 43 13.67 -1.70 -0.49
N LEU A 44 12.83 -2.07 0.46
CA LEU A 44 12.16 -3.36 0.41
C LEU A 44 10.93 -3.27 -0.48
N LYS A 45 10.66 -4.36 -1.20
CA LYS A 45 9.40 -4.55 -1.90
C LYS A 45 8.40 -4.97 -0.83
N GLY A 46 7.28 -4.27 -0.70
CA GLY A 46 6.20 -4.66 0.21
C GLY A 46 5.74 -6.09 0.00
N GLY A 47 4.96 -6.61 0.92
CA GLY A 47 4.54 -8.01 0.88
C GLY A 47 3.43 -8.34 1.86
N ILE A 48 2.95 -9.57 1.78
CA ILE A 48 2.04 -10.18 2.75
C ILE A 48 2.83 -11.12 3.66
N CYS A 49 2.52 -11.10 4.95
CA CYS A 49 3.05 -12.07 5.91
C CYS A 49 1.96 -12.46 6.91
N SER A 50 2.14 -13.60 7.56
CA SER A 50 1.35 -13.99 8.72
C SER A 50 2.16 -13.80 10.00
N ILE A 51 1.57 -13.15 10.99
CA ILE A 51 2.18 -12.93 12.31
C ILE A 51 1.23 -13.56 13.32
N LYS A 52 1.67 -14.64 13.99
CA LYS A 52 0.87 -15.37 15.00
C LYS A 52 -0.52 -15.83 14.50
N GLY A 53 -0.68 -16.05 13.20
CA GLY A 53 -1.94 -16.46 12.58
C GLY A 53 -2.77 -15.32 12.00
N ASP A 54 -2.45 -14.07 12.33
CA ASP A 54 -3.06 -12.90 11.72
C ASP A 54 -2.36 -12.56 10.40
N TYR A 55 -3.11 -12.14 9.39
CA TYR A 55 -2.56 -11.73 8.09
C TYR A 55 -2.26 -10.24 8.09
N HIS A 56 -1.06 -9.89 7.62
CA HIS A 56 -0.57 -8.52 7.54
C HIS A 56 -0.06 -8.22 6.14
N ILE A 57 -0.46 -7.08 5.59
CA ILE A 57 0.05 -6.55 4.34
C ILE A 57 0.88 -5.31 4.65
N PHE A 58 2.15 -5.29 4.24
CA PHE A 58 3.05 -4.16 4.40
C PHE A 58 3.28 -3.46 3.07
N VAL A 59 2.95 -2.17 3.00
CA VAL A 59 3.04 -1.34 1.79
C VAL A 59 3.98 -0.15 2.06
N ASP A 60 4.94 0.12 1.17
CA ASP A 60 5.79 1.31 1.32
C ASP A 60 4.93 2.57 1.16
N LYS A 61 4.86 3.40 2.22
CA LYS A 61 4.06 4.63 2.22
C LYS A 61 4.47 5.65 1.15
N ARG A 62 5.69 5.56 0.61
CA ARG A 62 6.23 6.42 -0.47
C ARG A 62 5.69 6.06 -1.85
N LYS A 63 5.06 4.89 -2.03
CA LYS A 63 4.37 4.53 -3.26
C LYS A 63 3.23 5.51 -3.56
N SER A 64 2.91 5.69 -4.85
CA SER A 64 1.75 6.48 -5.23
C SER A 64 0.45 5.77 -4.80
N THR A 65 -0.65 6.52 -4.67
CA THR A 65 -1.96 5.92 -4.35
C THR A 65 -2.36 4.85 -5.37
N ALA A 66 -2.07 5.06 -6.65
CA ALA A 66 -2.31 4.06 -7.69
C ALA A 66 -1.50 2.76 -7.44
N ASP A 67 -0.20 2.88 -7.18
CA ASP A 67 0.64 1.70 -6.89
C ASP A 67 0.21 0.96 -5.61
N LYS A 68 -0.41 1.66 -4.65
CA LYS A 68 -0.97 1.05 -3.43
C LYS A 68 -2.24 0.28 -3.74
N ILE A 69 -3.13 0.86 -4.55
CA ILE A 69 -4.36 0.20 -5.03
C ILE A 69 -4.01 -1.08 -5.79
N ASP A 70 -3.13 -0.98 -6.79
CA ASP A 70 -2.73 -2.13 -7.60
C ASP A 70 -2.15 -3.23 -6.71
N PHE A 71 -1.30 -2.86 -5.74
CA PHE A 71 -0.72 -3.81 -4.80
C PHE A 71 -1.75 -4.48 -3.88
N LEU A 72 -2.74 -3.73 -3.38
CA LEU A 72 -3.80 -4.31 -2.56
C LEU A 72 -4.73 -5.20 -3.39
N GLN A 73 -5.01 -4.85 -4.65
CA GLN A 73 -5.84 -5.67 -5.55
C GLN A 73 -5.18 -7.01 -5.90
N ASP A 74 -3.85 -7.05 -6.03
CA ASP A 74 -3.12 -8.30 -6.30
C ASP A 74 -3.12 -9.26 -5.08
N HIS A 75 -3.37 -8.75 -3.87
CA HIS A 75 -3.22 -9.50 -2.62
C HIS A 75 -4.52 -9.72 -1.82
N LEU A 76 -5.66 -9.15 -2.25
CA LEU A 76 -7.00 -9.29 -1.65
C LEU A 76 -7.94 -10.06 -2.59
#